data_AF-A0A7S3ZAI8-F1
#
_entry.id   AF-A0A7S3ZAI8-F1
#
_cell.length_a   1.000
_cell.length_b   1.000
_cell.length_c   1.000
_cell.angle_alpha   90.00
_cell.angle_beta   90.00
_cell.angle_gamma   90.00
#
_symmetry.space_group_name_H-M   'P 1'
#
loop_
_entity.id
_entity.type
_entity.pdbx_description
1 polymer ?
#
loop_
_entity_poly.entity_id
_entity_poly.type
_entity_poly.pdbx_seq_one_letter_code
_entity_poly.pdbx_strand_id
1 'polypeptide(L)'
;MSYDDMEREMPHELEQWRENPFIYRFPAGESQQDLVQKLQTLVMEFEGHVRPVAIISHVSTLQVLYSYFLGHKFRPEKYHTLKFPKNTVIEMTPSHYGWQERRYDLSELSPDSNTFPGEVYDHNTNFYSRSEAEHDAKADD
;
A
#
# COMPACT_ATOMS: atom_id res chain seq x y z
N MET A 1 4.84 17.70 -14.42
CA MET A 1 3.94 17.47 -15.57
C MET A 1 2.58 17.15 -15.00
N SER A 2 1.54 17.91 -15.38
CA SER A 2 0.18 17.60 -14.97
C SER A 2 -0.41 16.48 -15.85
N TYR A 3 -1.53 15.89 -15.44
CA TYR A 3 -2.25 14.94 -16.28
C TYR A 3 -2.73 15.58 -17.59
N ASP A 4 -3.19 16.83 -17.53
CA ASP A 4 -3.64 17.58 -18.72
C ASP A 4 -2.49 17.81 -19.71
N ASP A 5 -1.27 18.05 -19.21
CA ASP A 5 -0.09 18.15 -20.06
C ASP A 5 0.28 16.80 -20.69
N MET A 6 0.17 15.69 -19.95
CA MET A 6 0.42 14.34 -20.49
C MET A 6 -0.58 13.97 -21.59
N GLU A 7 -1.86 14.30 -21.41
CA GLU A 7 -2.89 14.08 -22.43
C GLU A 7 -2.61 14.86 -23.71
N ARG A 8 -2.05 16.07 -23.60
CA ARG A 8 -1.70 16.90 -24.76
C ARG A 8 -0.40 16.45 -25.44
N GLU A 9 0.62 16.12 -24.66
CA GLU A 9 1.99 15.94 -25.16
C GLU A 9 2.34 14.48 -25.44
N MET A 10 1.74 13.53 -24.74
CA MET A 10 2.01 12.09 -24.85
C MET A 10 0.73 11.24 -24.81
N PRO A 11 -0.28 11.51 -25.66
CA PRO A 11 -1.56 10.83 -25.62
C PRO A 11 -1.44 9.30 -25.83
N HIS A 12 -0.55 8.88 -26.72
CA HIS A 12 -0.31 7.47 -27.02
C HIS A 12 0.31 6.72 -25.84
N GLU A 13 1.28 7.33 -25.15
CA GLU A 13 1.88 6.73 -23.95
C GLU A 13 0.86 6.60 -22.82
N LEU A 14 -0.02 7.60 -22.66
CA LEU A 14 -1.09 7.57 -21.68
C LEU A 14 -2.13 6.47 -21.99
N GLU A 15 -2.44 6.24 -23.26
CA GLU A 15 -3.33 5.16 -23.70
C GLU A 15 -2.75 3.79 -23.35
N GLN A 16 -1.47 3.54 -23.70
CA GLN A 16 -0.79 2.29 -23.34
C GLN A 16 -0.70 2.08 -21.83
N TRP A 17 -0.42 3.15 -21.08
CA TRP A 17 -0.45 3.10 -19.62
C TRP A 17 -1.82 2.73 -19.09
N ARG A 18 -2.91 3.29 -19.64
CA ARG A 18 -4.30 2.98 -19.23
C ARG A 18 -4.66 1.51 -19.47
N GLU A 19 -4.12 0.88 -20.51
CA GLU A 19 -4.34 -0.55 -20.76
C GLU A 19 -3.68 -1.43 -19.69
N ASN A 20 -2.44 -1.12 -19.31
CA ASN A 20 -1.67 -1.92 -18.35
C ASN A 20 -0.86 -1.06 -17.36
N PRO A 21 -1.50 -0.39 -16.38
CA PRO A 21 -0.84 0.57 -15.50
C PRO A 21 0.30 -0.01 -14.66
N PHE A 22 0.21 -1.32 -14.37
CA PHE A 22 1.16 -2.02 -13.51
C PHE A 22 2.50 -2.28 -14.19
N ILE A 23 2.45 -2.72 -15.46
CA ILE A 23 3.63 -3.21 -16.21
C ILE A 23 4.21 -2.11 -17.08
N TYR A 24 3.37 -1.19 -17.56
CA TYR A 24 3.79 -0.17 -18.50
C TYR A 24 4.87 0.75 -17.91
N ARG A 25 5.90 1.03 -18.72
CA ARG A 25 7.04 1.87 -18.36
C ARG A 25 7.07 3.09 -19.27
N PHE A 26 6.89 4.27 -18.70
CA PHE A 26 7.07 5.52 -19.44
C PHE A 26 8.50 5.65 -19.97
N PRO A 27 8.73 6.35 -21.09
CA PRO A 27 10.09 6.62 -21.59
C PRO A 27 10.98 7.24 -20.50
N ALA A 28 12.14 6.60 -20.24
CA ALA A 28 13.07 6.96 -19.15
C ALA A 28 12.46 6.93 -17.73
N GLY A 29 11.30 6.30 -17.55
CA GLY A 29 10.63 6.12 -16.27
C GLY A 29 10.70 4.69 -15.74
N GLU A 30 9.93 4.43 -14.69
CA GLU A 30 9.79 3.12 -14.05
C GLU A 30 8.32 2.70 -14.05
N SER A 31 8.08 1.39 -14.09
CA SER A 31 6.73 0.83 -13.90
C SER A 31 6.43 0.57 -12.43
N GLN A 32 5.16 0.34 -12.07
CA GLN A 32 4.81 -0.10 -10.72
C GLN A 32 5.39 -1.49 -10.41
N GLN A 33 5.53 -2.35 -11.43
CA GLN A 33 6.20 -3.65 -11.30
C GLN A 33 7.68 -3.50 -10.90
N ASP A 34 8.40 -2.57 -11.53
CA ASP A 34 9.80 -2.28 -11.17
C ASP A 34 9.90 -1.81 -9.71
N LEU A 35 8.92 -1.02 -9.26
CA LEU A 35 8.84 -0.57 -7.87
C LEU A 35 8.57 -1.72 -6.90
N VAL A 36 7.63 -2.62 -7.20
CA VAL A 36 7.36 -3.83 -6.40
C VAL A 36 8.63 -4.67 -6.22
N GLN A 37 9.36 -4.91 -7.31
CA GLN A 37 10.57 -5.74 -7.26
C GLN A 37 11.66 -5.15 -6.36
N LYS A 38 11.82 -3.82 -6.36
CA LYS A 38 12.76 -3.13 -5.45
C LYS A 38 12.30 -3.17 -4.00
N LEU A 39 10.99 -3.02 -3.76
CA LEU A 39 10.43 -2.95 -2.41
C LEU A 39 10.32 -4.31 -1.72
N GLN A 40 10.33 -5.43 -2.47
CA GLN A 40 10.32 -6.78 -1.87
C GLN A 40 11.45 -6.95 -0.84
N THR A 41 12.67 -6.53 -1.17
CA THR A 41 13.82 -6.63 -0.25
C THR A 41 13.60 -5.81 1.01
N LEU A 42 13.07 -4.59 0.89
CA LEU A 42 12.80 -3.71 2.04
C LEU A 42 11.70 -4.29 2.95
N VAL A 43 10.66 -4.86 2.37
CA VAL A 43 9.58 -5.49 3.12
C VAL A 43 10.09 -6.69 3.93
N MET A 44 10.92 -7.54 3.32
CA MET A 44 11.55 -8.67 4.03
C MET A 44 12.42 -8.21 5.20
N GLU A 45 13.14 -7.08 5.03
CA GLU A 45 13.89 -6.49 6.14
C GLU A 45 12.96 -6.04 7.27
N PHE A 46 11.83 -5.38 6.95
CA PHE A 46 10.88 -4.89 7.96
C PHE A 46 10.23 -5.99 8.78
N GLU A 47 9.88 -7.13 8.17
CA GLU A 47 9.28 -8.26 8.90
C GLU A 47 10.21 -8.82 9.99
N GLY A 48 11.52 -8.64 9.85
CA GLY A 48 12.51 -9.02 10.86
C GLY A 48 12.63 -8.05 12.05
N HIS A 49 12.00 -6.87 12.01
CA HIS A 49 12.15 -5.85 13.04
C HIS A 49 11.05 -5.93 14.10
N VAL A 50 11.44 -5.93 15.38
CA VAL A 50 10.51 -5.95 16.53
C VAL A 50 10.00 -4.54 16.89
N ARG A 51 10.57 -3.49 16.31
CA ARG A 51 10.27 -2.08 16.65
C ARG A 51 9.36 -1.44 15.60
N PRO A 52 8.54 -0.44 15.99
CA PRO A 52 7.78 0.36 15.03
C PRO A 52 8.69 1.01 13.98
N VAL A 53 8.25 0.98 12.72
CA VAL A 53 8.95 1.59 11.58
C VAL A 53 8.10 2.72 11.02
N ALA A 54 8.71 3.89 10.82
CA ALA A 54 8.09 5.03 10.16
C ALA A 54 8.62 5.16 8.73
N ILE A 55 7.73 5.15 7.74
CA ILE A 55 8.08 5.24 6.31
C ILE A 55 7.61 6.58 5.76
N ILE A 56 8.55 7.37 5.25
CA ILE A 56 8.28 8.65 4.59
C ILE A 56 8.72 8.52 3.13
N SER A 57 7.76 8.54 2.20
CA SER A 57 8.04 8.35 0.78
C SER A 57 7.00 9.03 -0.11
N HIS A 58 7.14 8.82 -1.42
CA HIS A 58 6.21 9.30 -2.43
C HIS A 58 4.97 8.39 -2.54
N VAL A 59 3.88 8.94 -3.09
CA VAL A 59 2.59 8.26 -3.20
C VAL A 59 2.70 6.89 -3.88
N SER A 60 3.45 6.76 -4.99
CA SER A 60 3.62 5.49 -5.70
C SER A 60 4.25 4.40 -4.85
N THR A 61 5.26 4.74 -4.05
CA THR A 61 5.92 3.82 -3.11
C THR A 61 4.96 3.40 -2.00
N LEU A 62 4.23 4.38 -1.43
CA LEU A 62 3.25 4.11 -0.38
C LEU A 62 2.11 3.22 -0.90
N GLN A 63 1.63 3.43 -2.13
CA GLN A 63 0.62 2.57 -2.77
C GLN A 63 1.07 1.11 -2.81
N VAL A 64 2.31 0.86 -3.22
CA VAL A 64 2.86 -0.51 -3.28
C VAL A 64 2.99 -1.12 -1.88
N LEU A 65 3.62 -0.42 -0.94
CA LEU A 65 3.80 -0.92 0.44
C LEU A 65 2.46 -1.16 1.14
N TYR A 66 1.52 -0.25 0.99
CA TYR A 66 0.20 -0.36 1.59
C TYR A 66 -0.59 -1.53 0.99
N SER A 67 -0.49 -1.75 -0.33
CA SER A 67 -1.13 -2.89 -0.99
C SER A 67 -0.58 -4.23 -0.50
N TYR A 68 0.72 -4.29 -0.18
CA TYR A 68 1.34 -5.46 0.40
C TYR A 68 0.72 -5.81 1.76
N PHE A 69 0.63 -4.84 2.67
CA PHE A 69 0.06 -5.08 4.01
C PHE A 69 -1.44 -5.37 3.97
N LEU A 70 -2.21 -4.77 3.05
CA LEU A 70 -3.65 -5.07 2.92
C LEU A 70 -3.97 -6.42 2.24
N GLY A 71 -2.95 -7.17 1.82
CA GLY A 71 -3.09 -8.49 1.21
C GLY A 71 -3.73 -8.46 -0.18
N HIS A 72 -3.90 -9.65 -0.76
CA HIS A 72 -4.35 -9.92 -2.14
C HIS A 72 -5.73 -9.34 -2.54
N LYS A 73 -6.38 -8.53 -1.70
CA LYS A 73 -7.61 -7.81 -2.06
C LYS A 73 -7.37 -6.77 -3.14
N PHE A 74 -6.16 -6.21 -3.24
CA PHE A 74 -5.77 -5.34 -4.34
C PHE A 74 -5.00 -6.17 -5.37
N ARG A 75 -5.58 -6.32 -6.57
CA ARG A 75 -4.82 -6.84 -7.70
C ARG A 75 -3.75 -5.81 -8.10
N PRO A 76 -2.57 -6.22 -8.62
CA PRO A 76 -1.52 -5.30 -9.02
C PRO A 76 -1.98 -4.16 -9.93
N GLU A 77 -3.00 -4.42 -10.77
CA GLU A 77 -3.57 -3.43 -11.69
C GLU A 77 -4.36 -2.33 -10.96
N LYS A 78 -4.65 -2.46 -9.66
CA LYS A 78 -5.38 -1.46 -8.87
C LYS A 78 -4.51 -0.65 -7.93
N TYR A 79 -3.21 -0.92 -7.83
CA TYR A 79 -2.33 -0.21 -6.88
C TYR A 79 -2.35 1.30 -7.10
N HIS A 80 -2.34 1.75 -8.35
CA HIS A 80 -2.41 3.16 -8.72
C HIS A 80 -3.70 3.88 -8.29
N THR A 81 -4.77 3.14 -7.97
CA THR A 81 -6.07 3.71 -7.57
C THR A 81 -6.15 4.06 -6.09
N LEU A 82 -5.21 3.56 -5.29
CA LEU A 82 -5.15 3.81 -3.84
C LEU A 82 -4.85 5.30 -3.60
N LYS A 83 -5.75 5.98 -2.90
CA LYS A 83 -5.63 7.40 -2.59
C LYS A 83 -5.07 7.59 -1.18
N PHE A 84 -4.02 8.39 -1.10
CA PHE A 84 -3.41 8.82 0.14
C PHE A 84 -3.74 10.29 0.38
N PRO A 85 -4.49 10.63 1.44
CA PRO A 85 -4.69 12.03 1.80
C PRO A 85 -3.36 12.69 2.16
N LYS A 86 -3.22 13.97 1.83
CA LYS A 86 -2.03 14.76 2.20
C LYS A 86 -2.08 15.07 3.69
N ASN A 87 -0.91 15.27 4.29
CA ASN A 87 -0.77 15.61 5.71
C ASN A 87 -1.42 14.59 6.64
N THR A 88 -1.49 13.32 6.24
CA THR A 88 -2.08 12.26 7.05
C THR A 88 -1.02 11.21 7.38
N VAL A 89 -0.93 10.82 8.64
CA VAL A 89 -0.18 9.64 9.06
C VAL A 89 -1.12 8.44 9.03
N ILE A 90 -0.70 7.38 8.35
CA ILE A 90 -1.41 6.10 8.33
C ILE A 90 -0.61 5.12 9.17
N GLU A 91 -1.17 4.72 10.31
CA GLU A 91 -0.60 3.70 11.17
C GLU A 91 -1.23 2.36 10.84
N MET A 92 -0.37 1.38 10.56
CA MET A 92 -0.75 -0.01 10.29
C MET A 92 -0.30 -0.86 11.48
N THR A 93 -1.24 -1.48 12.19
CA THR A 93 -0.96 -2.38 13.31
C THR A 93 -1.34 -3.80 12.93
N PRO A 94 -0.43 -4.79 13.02
CA PRO A 94 -0.79 -6.18 12.72
C PRO A 94 -1.80 -6.70 13.77
N SER A 95 -2.78 -7.46 13.31
CA SER A 95 -3.83 -8.08 14.13
C SER A 95 -3.95 -9.58 13.80
N HIS A 96 -4.75 -10.33 14.56
CA HIS A 96 -4.92 -11.77 14.32
C HIS A 96 -5.55 -12.10 12.96
N TYR A 97 -6.25 -11.14 12.35
CA TYR A 97 -6.97 -11.33 11.08
C TYR A 97 -6.38 -10.53 9.91
N GLY A 98 -5.27 -9.81 10.14
CA GLY A 98 -4.73 -8.91 9.13
C GLY A 98 -4.07 -7.67 9.70
N TRP A 99 -4.51 -6.50 9.24
CA TRP A 99 -3.97 -5.21 9.63
C TRP A 99 -5.08 -4.25 10.04
N GLN A 100 -4.93 -3.64 11.20
CA GLN A 100 -5.74 -2.52 11.64
C GLN A 100 -5.09 -1.23 11.18
N GLU A 101 -5.88 -0.33 10.59
CA GLU A 101 -5.43 0.97 10.14
C GLU A 101 -5.96 2.07 11.06
N ARG A 102 -5.11 3.06 11.36
CA ARG A 102 -5.51 4.33 11.97
C ARG A 102 -4.98 5.48 11.15
N ARG A 103 -5.82 6.47 10.87
CA ARG A 103 -5.43 7.70 10.15
C ARG A 103 -5.44 8.88 11.08
N TYR A 104 -4.36 9.64 11.08
CA TYR A 104 -4.22 10.87 11.84
C TYR A 104 -4.02 12.04 10.88
N ASP A 105 -5.01 12.94 10.80
CA ASP A 105 -4.86 14.16 10.04
C ASP A 105 -4.01 15.17 10.84
N LEU A 106 -2.86 15.53 10.29
CA LEU A 106 -1.94 16.46 10.92
C LEU A 106 -2.37 17.93 10.75
N SER A 107 -3.29 18.22 9.83
CA SER A 107 -3.78 19.59 9.60
C SER A 107 -4.70 20.10 10.72
N GLU A 108 -5.31 19.19 11.47
CA GLU A 108 -6.18 19.50 12.60
C GLU A 108 -5.43 19.53 13.95
N LEU A 109 -4.13 19.24 13.94
CA LEU A 109 -3.32 19.21 15.16
C LEU A 109 -2.83 20.60 15.56
N SER A 110 -3.11 20.96 16.82
CA SER A 110 -2.42 22.07 17.47
C SER A 110 -0.96 21.68 17.74
N PRO A 111 0.03 22.56 17.48
CA PRO A 111 1.46 22.31 17.75
C PRO A 111 1.76 21.87 19.19
N ASP A 112 0.90 22.24 20.14
CA ASP A 112 1.08 21.98 21.57
C ASP A 112 0.26 20.79 22.10
N SER A 113 -0.53 20.13 21.24
CA SER A 113 -1.35 18.98 21.61
C SER A 113 -0.56 17.68 21.45
N ASN A 114 -0.38 16.94 22.54
CA ASN A 114 0.10 15.55 22.52
C ASN A 114 -1.04 14.53 22.25
N THR A 115 -2.19 15.01 21.78
CA THR A 115 -3.36 14.18 21.49
C THR A 115 -3.53 14.06 19.98
N PHE A 116 -3.55 12.83 19.49
CA PHE A 116 -3.72 12.50 18.07
C PHE A 116 -5.05 11.76 17.90
N PRO A 117 -6.18 12.46 17.69
CA PRO A 117 -7.45 11.81 17.41
C PRO A 117 -7.33 11.12 16.05
N GLY A 118 -7.31 9.78 16.04
CA GLY A 118 -7.21 8.99 14.83
C GLY A 118 -8.55 8.35 14.47
N GLU A 119 -8.88 8.33 13.18
CA GLU A 119 -9.98 7.52 12.67
C GLU A 119 -9.51 6.06 12.48
N VAL A 120 -10.29 5.10 12.99
CA VAL A 120 -9.95 3.67 12.94
C VAL A 120 -10.65 2.99 11.76
N TYR A 121 -9.88 2.32 10.92
CA TYR A 121 -10.34 1.52 9.79
C TYR A 121 -9.90 0.06 10.01
N ASP A 122 -10.86 -0.87 10.07
CA ASP A 122 -10.54 -2.30 10.21
C ASP A 122 -10.43 -2.94 8.82
N HIS A 123 -9.20 -3.22 8.40
CA HIS A 123 -8.95 -4.06 7.24
C HIS A 123 -8.78 -5.50 7.72
N ASN A 124 -9.91 -6.20 7.91
CA ASN A 124 -9.89 -7.64 8.04
C ASN A 124 -9.46 -8.24 6.68
N THR A 125 -8.17 -8.48 6.51
CA THR A 125 -7.57 -8.92 5.24
C THR A 125 -7.62 -10.44 5.08
N ASN A 126 -8.07 -11.19 6.09
CA ASN A 126 -8.14 -12.66 6.05
C ASN A 126 -6.78 -13.28 5.65
N PHE A 127 -5.67 -12.67 6.09
CA PHE A 127 -4.31 -13.09 5.70
C PHE A 127 -4.04 -14.57 6.05
N TYR A 128 -4.69 -15.09 7.10
CA TYR A 128 -4.59 -16.47 7.58
C TYR A 128 -5.75 -17.40 7.19
N SER A 129 -6.79 -16.93 6.50
CA SER A 129 -7.96 -17.78 6.20
C SER A 129 -7.92 -18.35 4.77
N ARG A 130 -7.15 -19.44 4.58
CA ARG A 130 -7.41 -20.60 3.70
C ARG A 130 -6.09 -21.28 3.29
N SER A 131 -5.51 -22.07 4.19
CA SER A 131 -4.78 -23.31 3.84
C SER A 131 -4.29 -24.10 5.05
N GLU A 132 -4.12 -23.48 6.23
CA GLU A 132 -3.61 -24.22 7.42
C GLU A 132 -4.72 -24.80 8.31
N ALA A 133 -5.95 -24.28 8.26
CA ALA A 133 -7.05 -24.80 9.08
C ALA A 133 -7.67 -26.12 8.57
N GLU A 134 -7.36 -26.57 7.34
CA GLU A 134 -7.90 -27.82 6.78
C GLU A 134 -6.91 -28.98 6.78
N HIS A 135 -5.65 -28.77 7.18
CA HIS A 135 -4.64 -29.83 7.22
C HIS A 135 -4.43 -30.47 8.61
N ASP A 136 -4.80 -29.79 9.70
CA ASP A 136 -4.71 -30.32 11.07
C ASP A 136 -5.98 -31.03 11.55
N ALA A 137 -7.10 -30.94 10.82
CA ALA A 137 -8.35 -31.63 11.18
C ALA A 137 -8.46 -33.07 10.62
N LYS A 138 -7.41 -33.59 9.98
CA LYS A 138 -7.37 -34.96 9.40
C LYS A 138 -6.21 -35.83 9.91
N ALA A 139 -5.54 -35.42 10.99
CA ALA A 139 -4.50 -36.23 11.62
C ALA A 139 -4.99 -37.12 12.78
N ASP A 140 -6.27 -36.98 13.19
CA ASP A 140 -6.89 -37.78 14.25
C ASP A 140 -8.16 -38.50 13.73
N ASP A 141 -8.00 -39.46 12.82
CA ASP A 141 -8.86 -40.66 12.67
C ASP A 141 -8.10 -41.80 11.98
#